data_AF-A0A2R5L0F7-F1
#
_entry.id   AF-A0A2R5L0F7-F1
#
_cell.length_a   1.000
_cell.length_b   1.000
_cell.length_c   1.000
_cell.angle_alpha   90.00
_cell.angle_beta   90.00
_cell.angle_gamma   90.00
#
_symmetry.space_group_name_H-M   'P 1'
#
loop_
_entity.id
_entity.type
_entity.pdbx_description
1 polymer ?
#
loop_
_entity_poly.entity_id
_entity_poly.type
_entity_poly.pdbx_seq_one_letter_code
_entity_poly.pdbx_strand_id
1 'polypeptide(L)'
;PATFPENYVIETTNANKSKVTISYPGAILNVMVKDLYTNDQYHDQDPNDKMKYHVHPENSIFFEVDGPYLAMILPASKEEGKKLKKRYAVFNFDGSLAELKGFEVKRRGELQLIKIFQSSVFEAFLKGESLDEVYASVAKVADYWLDVLYSRAANMPDTELFDLITENRSMSKKLEEYG
;
A
#
# COMPACT_ATOMS: atom_id res chain seq x y z
N PRO A 1 13.16 4.19 -13.80
CA PRO A 1 13.76 3.15 -14.68
C PRO A 1 14.68 2.25 -13.85
N ALA A 2 14.91 0.99 -14.25
CA ALA A 2 15.85 0.11 -13.53
C ALA A 2 17.30 0.61 -13.58
N THR A 3 17.63 1.43 -14.59
CA THR A 3 18.93 2.09 -14.73
C THR A 3 19.03 3.41 -13.96
N PHE A 4 17.97 3.83 -13.28
CA PHE A 4 17.97 5.07 -12.51
C PHE A 4 18.77 4.87 -11.21
N PRO A 5 19.58 5.85 -10.77
CA PRO A 5 20.32 5.74 -9.52
C PRO A 5 19.42 5.50 -8.31
N GLU A 6 19.67 4.42 -7.57
CA GLU A 6 18.94 4.07 -6.34
C GLU A 6 19.76 4.39 -5.09
N ASN A 7 20.41 3.38 -4.50
CA ASN A 7 21.08 3.49 -3.21
C ASN A 7 22.60 3.49 -3.36
N TYR A 8 23.25 4.42 -2.67
CA TYR A 8 24.72 4.48 -2.54
C TYR A 8 25.11 4.25 -1.09
N VAL A 9 26.13 3.43 -0.86
CA VAL A 9 26.70 3.20 0.47
C VAL A 9 28.00 3.98 0.58
N ILE A 10 28.05 4.93 1.50
CA ILE A 10 29.25 5.70 1.83
C ILE A 10 29.86 5.11 3.08
N GLU A 11 31.14 4.74 2.99
CA GLU A 11 31.92 4.32 4.14
C GLU A 11 32.46 5.54 4.88
N THR A 12 32.37 5.52 6.21
CA THR A 12 32.81 6.62 7.06
C THR A 12 33.85 6.14 8.06
N THR A 13 34.66 7.08 8.55
CA THR A 13 35.66 6.83 9.60
C THR A 13 35.05 6.80 11.01
N ASN A 14 33.74 7.01 11.15
CA ASN A 14 33.05 7.02 12.43
C ASN A 14 32.81 5.58 12.91
N ALA A 15 33.42 5.22 14.05
CA ALA A 15 33.32 3.88 14.63
C ALA A 15 31.86 3.43 14.91
N ASN A 16 30.95 4.37 15.22
CA ASN A 16 29.56 4.03 15.53
C ASN A 16 28.67 3.92 14.29
N LYS A 17 29.09 4.46 13.14
CA LYS A 17 28.32 4.44 11.90
C LYS A 17 29.26 4.35 10.69
N SER A 18 29.96 3.24 10.61
CA SER A 18 30.96 2.97 9.57
C SER A 18 30.39 2.96 8.16
N LYS A 19 29.07 2.78 8.00
CA LYS A 19 28.37 2.84 6.71
C LYS A 19 27.12 3.70 6.80
N VAL A 20 26.91 4.53 5.77
CA VAL A 20 25.72 5.36 5.58
C VAL A 20 25.13 5.05 4.21
N THR A 21 23.90 4.55 4.21
CA THR A 21 23.14 4.34 2.96
C THR A 21 22.38 5.61 2.61
N ILE A 22 22.54 6.07 1.38
CA ILE A 22 21.83 7.22 0.82
C ILE A 22 20.96 6.75 -0.33
N SER A 23 19.65 6.98 -0.21
CA SER A 23 18.72 6.87 -1.33
C SER A 23 18.83 8.13 -2.17
N TYR A 24 19.31 8.03 -3.40
CA TYR A 24 19.47 9.16 -4.30
C TYR A 24 18.15 9.88 -4.62
N PRO A 25 17.04 9.18 -4.95
CA PRO A 25 15.75 9.84 -5.14
C PRO A 25 15.27 10.56 -3.86
N GLY A 26 15.40 9.92 -2.70
CA GLY A 26 15.01 10.51 -1.42
C GLY A 26 15.85 11.74 -1.07
N ALA A 27 17.17 11.68 -1.29
CA ALA A 27 18.07 12.79 -1.05
C ALA A 27 17.75 14.01 -1.93
N ILE A 28 17.46 13.80 -3.22
CA ILE A 28 17.06 14.90 -4.13
C ILE A 28 15.80 15.57 -3.63
N LEU A 29 14.76 14.79 -3.30
CA LEU A 29 13.50 15.34 -2.80
C LEU A 29 13.70 16.11 -1.51
N ASN A 30 14.55 15.61 -0.60
CA ASN A 30 14.86 16.28 0.66
C ASN A 30 15.63 17.59 0.46
N VAL A 31 16.57 17.65 -0.48
CA VAL A 31 17.25 18.89 -0.85
C VAL A 31 16.24 19.89 -1.43
N MET A 32 15.38 19.46 -2.34
CA MET A 32 14.34 20.32 -2.92
C MET A 32 13.37 20.86 -1.86
N VAL A 33 12.96 20.03 -0.90
CA VAL A 33 12.09 20.45 0.20
C VAL A 33 12.77 21.46 1.09
N LYS A 34 14.04 21.21 1.44
CA LYS A 34 14.84 22.16 2.21
C LYS A 34 14.96 23.50 1.49
N ASP A 35 15.26 23.51 0.20
CA ASP A 35 15.49 24.77 -0.52
C ASP A 35 14.20 25.57 -0.77
N LEU A 36 13.06 24.90 -0.93
CA LEU A 36 11.78 25.56 -1.28
C LEU A 36 10.85 25.81 -0.10
N TYR A 37 10.99 25.07 1.00
CA TYR A 37 10.01 25.04 2.09
C TYR A 37 10.63 25.18 3.49
N THR A 38 11.88 25.63 3.61
CA THR A 38 12.46 25.97 4.92
C THR A 38 11.81 27.23 5.49
N ASN A 39 11.46 27.18 6.77
CA ASN A 39 10.99 28.36 7.49
C ASN A 39 12.20 29.12 8.03
N ASP A 40 12.60 30.19 7.34
CA ASP A 40 13.71 31.06 7.75
C ASP A 40 13.38 31.99 8.93
N GLN A 41 12.14 31.94 9.44
CA GLN A 41 11.61 32.83 10.48
C GLN A 41 11.23 32.07 11.75
N TYR A 42 11.78 30.88 11.99
CA TYR A 42 11.45 30.11 13.19
C TYR A 42 12.07 30.78 14.42
N HIS A 43 11.25 31.08 15.44
CA HIS A 43 11.68 31.76 16.67
C HIS A 43 11.73 30.77 17.83
N ASP A 44 12.91 30.61 18.42
CA ASP A 44 13.10 29.87 19.67
C ASP A 44 13.37 30.82 20.83
N GLN A 45 12.71 30.58 21.96
CA GLN A 45 12.92 31.39 23.18
C GLN A 45 14.24 31.00 23.84
N ASP A 46 15.03 32.00 24.28
CA ASP A 46 16.25 31.73 25.03
C ASP A 46 15.91 31.03 26.36
N PRO A 47 16.49 29.87 26.66
CA PRO A 47 16.23 29.15 27.92
C PRO A 47 16.55 29.99 29.17
N ASN A 48 17.44 30.98 29.06
CA ASN A 48 17.90 31.80 30.18
C ASN A 48 17.19 33.16 30.26
N ASP A 49 16.47 33.59 29.21
CA ASP A 49 15.83 34.90 29.14
C ASP A 49 14.52 34.86 28.35
N LYS A 50 13.40 34.99 29.08
CA LYS A 50 12.05 34.89 28.49
C LYS A 50 11.70 36.02 27.52
N MET A 51 12.47 37.10 27.49
CA MET A 51 12.23 38.24 26.58
C MET A 51 13.13 38.20 25.34
N LYS A 52 14.03 37.21 25.23
CA LYS A 52 14.89 37.03 24.07
C LYS A 52 14.45 35.84 23.23
N TYR A 53 14.47 36.05 21.92
CA TYR A 53 14.18 35.04 20.91
C TYR A 53 15.32 35.00 19.90
N HIS A 54 15.70 33.79 19.51
CA HIS A 54 16.67 33.53 18.45
C HIS A 54 15.90 33.07 17.21
N VAL A 55 16.16 33.74 16.08
CA VAL A 55 15.56 33.35 14.80
C VAL A 55 16.55 32.50 14.03
N HIS A 56 16.10 31.35 13.56
CA HIS A 56 16.91 30.49 12.70
C HIS A 56 16.05 29.80 11.63
N PRO A 57 16.69 29.31 10.56
CA PRO A 57 16.03 28.42 9.61
C PRO A 57 15.68 27.09 10.28
N GLU A 58 14.43 26.65 10.13
CA GLU A 58 13.95 25.37 10.64
C GLU A 58 13.19 24.61 9.55
N ASN A 59 13.53 23.33 9.37
CA ASN A 59 12.82 22.41 8.48
C ASN A 59 13.08 20.97 8.89
N SER A 60 12.01 20.30 9.31
CA SER A 60 12.02 18.90 9.74
C SER A 60 11.23 17.98 8.79
N ILE A 61 10.95 18.44 7.56
CA ILE A 61 10.23 17.68 6.55
C ILE A 61 11.22 16.83 5.76
N PHE A 62 11.10 15.51 5.88
CA PHE A 62 11.93 14.55 5.16
C PHE A 62 11.06 13.49 4.49
N PHE A 63 11.35 13.22 3.23
CA PHE A 63 10.94 12.04 2.51
C PHE A 63 11.84 10.86 2.89
N GLU A 64 11.19 9.74 3.12
CA GLU A 64 11.77 8.41 3.14
C GLU A 64 11.30 7.64 1.91
N VAL A 65 12.17 6.79 1.37
CA VAL A 65 11.85 5.94 0.22
C VAL A 65 11.63 4.54 0.75
N ASP A 66 10.46 3.99 0.48
CA ASP A 66 10.11 2.61 0.77
C ASP A 66 10.11 1.78 -0.54
N GLY A 67 10.76 0.62 -0.50
CA GLY A 67 11.07 -0.21 -1.67
C GLY A 67 12.58 -0.45 -1.88
N PRO A 68 12.97 -1.05 -3.01
CA PRO A 68 12.14 -1.43 -4.17
C PRO A 68 11.16 -2.57 -3.89
N TYR A 69 10.11 -2.65 -4.70
CA TYR A 69 9.09 -3.71 -4.62
C TYR A 69 9.08 -4.57 -5.88
N LEU A 70 8.59 -5.80 -5.75
CA LEU A 70 8.46 -6.74 -6.85
C LEU A 70 7.35 -6.36 -7.82
N ALA A 71 6.16 -6.10 -7.27
CA ALA A 71 4.97 -5.84 -8.06
C ALA A 71 4.01 -4.88 -7.35
N MET A 72 3.28 -4.11 -8.15
CA MET A 72 2.19 -3.24 -7.70
C MET A 72 0.98 -3.40 -8.62
N ILE A 73 -0.17 -3.72 -8.04
CA ILE A 73 -1.43 -3.95 -8.77
C ILE A 73 -2.39 -2.82 -8.44
N LEU A 74 -2.89 -2.14 -9.48
CA LEU A 74 -3.88 -1.06 -9.36
C LEU A 74 -5.16 -1.44 -10.12
N PRO A 75 -6.34 -1.42 -9.48
CA PRO A 75 -7.59 -1.72 -10.16
C PRO A 75 -8.08 -0.53 -10.99
N ALA A 76 -8.75 -0.83 -12.11
CA ALA A 76 -9.42 0.16 -12.94
C ALA A 76 -10.88 0.37 -12.52
N SER A 77 -11.40 1.58 -12.74
CA SER A 77 -12.83 1.88 -12.56
C SER A 77 -13.68 1.18 -13.62
N LYS A 78 -14.94 0.88 -13.29
CA LYS A 78 -15.94 0.44 -14.29
C LYS A 78 -16.37 1.57 -15.21
N GLU A 79 -16.38 2.80 -14.70
CA GLU A 79 -16.74 4.00 -15.46
C GLU A 79 -15.53 4.56 -16.20
N GLU A 80 -15.72 4.83 -17.49
CA GLU A 80 -14.71 5.46 -18.35
C GLU A 80 -14.29 6.82 -17.78
N GLY A 81 -12.99 7.12 -17.84
CA GLY A 81 -12.43 8.38 -17.36
C GLY A 81 -12.38 8.55 -15.84
N LYS A 82 -13.00 7.65 -15.05
CA LYS A 82 -12.88 7.68 -13.58
C LYS A 82 -11.72 6.81 -13.12
N LYS A 83 -10.91 7.34 -12.20
CA LYS A 83 -9.83 6.59 -11.54
C LYS A 83 -10.29 6.17 -10.15
N LEU A 84 -10.09 4.90 -9.81
CA LEU A 84 -10.24 4.41 -8.44
C LEU A 84 -9.06 4.90 -7.60
N LYS A 85 -9.34 5.78 -6.64
CA LYS A 85 -8.32 6.24 -5.69
C LYS A 85 -8.22 5.28 -4.51
N LYS A 86 -7.04 5.21 -3.89
CA LYS A 86 -6.78 4.50 -2.62
C LYS A 86 -7.03 2.98 -2.66
N ARG A 87 -6.86 2.33 -3.82
CA ARG A 87 -6.91 0.88 -3.94
C ARG A 87 -5.65 0.39 -4.65
N TYR A 88 -4.83 -0.41 -3.97
CA TYR A 88 -3.61 -1.00 -4.52
C TYR A 88 -3.10 -2.14 -3.65
N ALA A 89 -2.37 -3.06 -4.27
CA ALA A 89 -1.65 -4.16 -3.63
C ALA A 89 -0.18 -4.08 -4.02
N VAL A 90 0.73 -4.25 -3.07
CA VAL A 90 2.19 -4.16 -3.25
C VAL A 90 2.84 -5.41 -2.67
N PHE A 91 3.82 -5.96 -3.40
CA PHE A 91 4.52 -7.18 -3.04
C PHE A 91 6.03 -6.97 -2.92
N ASN A 92 6.63 -7.64 -1.95
CA ASN A 92 8.07 -7.72 -1.77
C ASN A 92 8.70 -8.75 -2.71
N PHE A 93 10.03 -8.72 -2.86
CA PHE A 93 10.79 -9.67 -3.69
C PHE A 93 10.74 -11.11 -3.19
N ASP A 94 10.45 -11.34 -1.91
CA ASP A 94 10.21 -12.68 -1.37
C ASP A 94 8.79 -13.22 -1.68
N GLY A 95 7.98 -12.44 -2.41
CA GLY A 95 6.59 -12.76 -2.75
C GLY A 95 5.58 -12.43 -1.64
N SER A 96 6.03 -11.93 -0.49
CA SER A 96 5.14 -11.53 0.60
C SER A 96 4.37 -10.25 0.26
N LEU A 97 3.14 -10.16 0.75
CA LEU A 97 2.30 -8.97 0.60
C LEU A 97 2.80 -7.85 1.53
N ALA A 98 3.41 -6.82 0.94
CA ALA A 98 3.96 -5.68 1.66
C ALA A 98 2.84 -4.74 2.14
N GLU A 99 1.95 -4.37 1.23
CA GLU A 99 0.87 -3.42 1.52
C GLU A 99 -0.39 -3.76 0.73
N LEU A 100 -1.54 -3.63 1.38
CA LEU A 100 -2.84 -3.80 0.76
C LEU A 100 -3.82 -2.75 1.26
N LYS A 101 -4.30 -1.89 0.35
CA LYS A 101 -5.17 -0.77 0.69
C LYS A 101 -6.46 -0.78 -0.09
N GLY A 102 -7.54 -0.44 0.60
CA GLY A 102 -8.85 -0.13 0.02
C GLY A 102 -9.68 -1.32 -0.45
N PHE A 103 -9.11 -2.53 -0.49
CA PHE A 103 -9.78 -3.78 -0.84
C PHE A 103 -10.61 -4.36 0.30
N GLU A 104 -11.66 -5.06 -0.08
CA GLU A 104 -12.68 -5.68 0.77
C GLU A 104 -12.08 -6.72 1.74
N VAL A 105 -11.02 -7.42 1.33
CA VAL A 105 -10.28 -8.36 2.21
C VAL A 105 -9.77 -7.74 3.52
N LYS A 106 -9.38 -6.46 3.53
CA LYS A 106 -8.94 -5.74 4.75
C LYS A 106 -10.08 -5.07 5.51
N ARG A 107 -11.32 -5.08 5.00
CA ARG A 107 -12.47 -4.44 5.64
C ARG A 107 -13.13 -5.37 6.66
N ARG A 108 -13.70 -4.74 7.70
CA ARG A 108 -14.60 -5.42 8.64
C ARG A 108 -15.95 -5.59 7.95
N GLY A 109 -16.42 -6.83 7.85
CA GLY A 109 -17.59 -7.16 7.05
C GLY A 109 -17.23 -7.53 5.60
N GLU A 110 -18.14 -7.19 4.69
CA GLU A 110 -18.15 -7.55 3.26
C GLU A 110 -18.46 -9.04 3.01
N LEU A 111 -18.81 -9.35 1.76
CA LEU A 111 -19.11 -10.71 1.31
C LEU A 111 -17.84 -11.58 1.38
N GLN A 112 -17.89 -12.69 2.13
CA GLN A 112 -16.71 -13.54 2.36
C GLN A 112 -16.13 -14.08 1.06
N LEU A 113 -16.97 -14.50 0.11
CA LEU A 113 -16.55 -14.90 -1.24
C LEU A 113 -15.59 -13.90 -1.88
N ILE A 114 -15.90 -12.60 -1.84
CA ILE A 114 -15.07 -11.55 -2.46
C ILE A 114 -13.72 -11.43 -1.75
N LYS A 115 -13.70 -11.62 -0.42
CA LYS A 115 -12.46 -11.54 0.37
C LYS A 115 -11.53 -12.69 0.03
N ILE A 116 -12.07 -13.91 -0.07
CA ILE A 116 -11.30 -15.11 -0.44
C ILE A 116 -10.83 -15.00 -1.89
N PHE A 117 -11.71 -14.58 -2.80
CA PHE A 117 -11.38 -14.32 -4.20
C PHE A 117 -10.21 -13.35 -4.32
N GLN A 118 -10.28 -12.19 -3.65
CA GLN A 118 -9.22 -11.18 -3.67
C GLN A 118 -7.88 -11.73 -3.19
N SER A 119 -7.85 -12.46 -2.06
CA SER A 119 -6.64 -13.10 -1.58
C SER A 119 -6.03 -14.04 -2.62
N SER A 120 -6.85 -14.92 -3.21
CA SER A 120 -6.38 -15.90 -4.21
C SER A 120 -5.90 -15.26 -5.52
N VAL A 121 -6.55 -14.18 -5.95
CA VAL A 121 -6.20 -13.45 -7.17
C VAL A 121 -4.90 -12.66 -7.00
N PHE A 122 -4.69 -12.03 -5.85
CA PHE A 122 -3.46 -11.27 -5.62
C PHE A 122 -2.21 -12.14 -5.67
N GLU A 123 -2.26 -13.37 -5.15
CA GLU A 123 -1.16 -14.32 -5.28
C GLU A 123 -0.95 -14.78 -6.73
N ALA A 124 -2.02 -14.89 -7.52
CA ALA A 124 -1.92 -15.29 -8.92
C ALA A 124 -1.21 -14.25 -9.81
N PHE A 125 -1.22 -12.97 -9.43
CA PHE A 125 -0.49 -11.91 -10.13
C PHE A 125 1.04 -12.06 -10.06
N LEU A 126 1.56 -12.88 -9.15
CA LEU A 126 2.99 -13.15 -9.05
C LEU A 126 3.46 -14.33 -9.92
N LYS A 127 2.54 -14.99 -10.63
CA LYS A 127 2.83 -16.18 -11.45
C LYS A 127 2.90 -15.82 -12.93
N GLY A 128 3.97 -16.22 -13.60
CA GLY A 128 4.20 -15.97 -15.03
C GLY A 128 5.41 -15.05 -15.26
N GLU A 129 6.01 -15.14 -16.44
CA GLU A 129 7.18 -14.34 -16.81
C GLU A 129 6.83 -13.18 -17.76
N SER A 130 5.68 -13.27 -18.43
CA SER A 130 5.14 -12.22 -19.28
C SER A 130 3.79 -11.70 -18.78
N LEU A 131 3.39 -10.51 -19.23
CA LEU A 131 2.10 -9.93 -18.86
C LEU A 131 0.92 -10.83 -19.25
N ASP A 132 1.02 -11.48 -20.41
CA ASP A 132 -0.01 -12.39 -20.92
C ASP A 132 -0.13 -13.64 -20.04
N GLU A 133 1.00 -14.23 -19.63
CA GLU A 133 1.02 -15.38 -18.72
C GLU A 133 0.47 -15.02 -17.33
N VAL A 134 0.81 -13.84 -16.82
CA VAL A 134 0.28 -13.32 -15.55
C VAL A 134 -1.25 -13.21 -15.62
N TYR A 135 -1.79 -12.57 -16.67
CA TYR A 135 -3.23 -12.48 -16.83
C TYR A 135 -3.90 -13.83 -17.09
N ALA A 136 -3.23 -14.76 -17.78
CA ALA A 136 -3.74 -16.13 -17.95
C ALA A 136 -3.80 -16.89 -16.62
N SER A 137 -2.82 -16.70 -15.74
CA SER A 137 -2.83 -17.26 -14.37
C SER A 137 -3.97 -16.70 -13.53
N VAL A 138 -4.16 -15.38 -13.58
CA VAL A 138 -5.27 -14.69 -12.89
C VAL A 138 -6.63 -15.12 -13.44
N ALA A 139 -6.75 -15.26 -14.76
CA ALA A 139 -7.98 -15.71 -15.42
C ALA A 139 -8.40 -17.10 -14.94
N LYS A 140 -7.47 -18.06 -14.80
CA LYS A 140 -7.76 -19.39 -14.26
C LYS A 140 -8.38 -19.35 -12.86
N VAL A 141 -7.89 -18.46 -12.00
CA VAL A 141 -8.48 -18.26 -10.66
C VAL A 141 -9.88 -17.66 -10.76
N ALA A 142 -10.08 -16.68 -11.64
CA ALA A 142 -11.40 -16.09 -11.87
C ALA A 142 -12.41 -17.11 -12.40
N ASP A 143 -12.02 -17.94 -13.37
CA ASP A 143 -12.86 -18.98 -13.96
C ASP A 143 -13.27 -20.03 -12.91
N TYR A 144 -12.34 -20.46 -12.04
CA TYR A 144 -12.66 -21.35 -10.92
C TYR A 144 -13.78 -20.79 -10.03
N TRP A 145 -13.68 -19.51 -9.66
CA TRP A 145 -14.70 -18.87 -8.81
C TRP A 145 -16.03 -18.66 -9.55
N LEU A 146 -15.99 -18.40 -10.86
CA LEU A 146 -17.19 -18.36 -11.69
C LEU A 146 -17.86 -19.75 -11.77
N ASP A 147 -17.09 -20.82 -11.93
CA ASP A 147 -17.61 -22.19 -11.97
C ASP A 147 -18.31 -22.58 -10.67
N VAL A 148 -17.76 -22.19 -9.51
CA VAL A 148 -18.42 -22.38 -8.21
C VAL A 148 -19.79 -21.69 -8.19
N LEU A 149 -19.89 -20.47 -8.72
CA LEU A 149 -21.15 -19.72 -8.78
C LEU A 149 -22.14 -20.32 -9.79
N TYR A 150 -21.69 -20.69 -11.00
CA TYR A 150 -22.55 -21.23 -12.06
C TYR A 150 -23.05 -22.64 -11.76
N SER A 151 -22.22 -23.47 -11.13
CA SER A 151 -22.62 -24.78 -10.62
C SER A 151 -23.53 -24.70 -9.40
N ARG A 152 -23.83 -23.48 -8.91
CA ARG A 152 -24.57 -23.23 -7.65
C ARG A 152 -23.95 -23.95 -6.46
N ALA A 153 -22.62 -24.10 -6.48
CA ALA A 153 -21.84 -24.80 -5.48
C ALA A 153 -22.37 -26.23 -5.18
N ALA A 154 -22.89 -26.94 -6.18
CA ALA A 154 -23.54 -28.25 -5.99
C ALA A 154 -22.68 -29.32 -5.29
N ASN A 155 -21.35 -29.19 -5.35
CA ASN A 155 -20.39 -30.11 -4.74
C ASN A 155 -19.76 -29.57 -3.44
N MET A 156 -20.27 -28.45 -2.90
CA MET A 156 -19.76 -27.81 -1.68
C MET A 156 -20.63 -28.15 -0.47
N PRO A 157 -20.05 -28.45 0.70
CA PRO A 157 -20.82 -28.64 1.93
C PRO A 157 -21.61 -27.37 2.31
N ASP A 158 -22.83 -27.54 2.83
CA ASP A 158 -23.71 -26.43 3.21
C ASP A 158 -23.06 -25.44 4.18
N THR A 159 -22.22 -25.92 5.11
CA THR A 159 -21.51 -25.06 6.08
C THR A 159 -20.51 -24.14 5.39
N GLU A 160 -19.77 -24.67 4.42
CA GLU A 160 -18.78 -23.90 3.66
C GLU A 160 -19.49 -22.92 2.73
N LEU A 161 -20.57 -23.35 2.07
CA LEU A 161 -21.39 -22.50 1.24
C LEU A 161 -21.97 -21.33 2.05
N PHE A 162 -22.50 -21.59 3.25
CA PHE A 162 -23.04 -20.56 4.12
C PHE A 162 -21.97 -19.53 4.45
N ASP A 163 -20.81 -19.96 4.94
CA ASP A 163 -19.71 -19.05 5.25
C ASP A 163 -19.30 -18.20 4.04
N LEU A 164 -19.26 -18.81 2.85
CA LEU A 164 -18.87 -18.15 1.61
C LEU A 164 -19.85 -17.05 1.16
N ILE A 165 -21.16 -17.33 1.22
CA ILE A 165 -22.21 -16.39 0.76
C ILE A 165 -22.64 -15.41 1.84
N THR A 166 -22.21 -15.59 3.09
CA THR A 166 -22.53 -14.65 4.16
C THR A 166 -21.85 -13.31 3.95
N GLU A 167 -22.63 -12.26 4.17
CA GLU A 167 -22.14 -10.89 4.30
C GLU A 167 -22.34 -10.44 5.73
N ASN A 168 -21.26 -10.03 6.38
CA ASN A 168 -21.35 -9.45 7.71
C ASN A 168 -21.41 -7.92 7.60
N ARG A 169 -22.43 -7.30 8.21
CA ARG A 169 -22.56 -5.85 8.34
C ARG A 169 -22.79 -5.49 9.79
N SER A 170 -21.98 -4.56 10.30
CA SER A 170 -22.15 -4.01 11.63
C SER A 170 -22.97 -2.71 11.55
N MET A 171 -24.01 -2.60 12.37
CA MET A 171 -24.74 -1.36 12.56
C MET A 171 -23.96 -0.44 13.51
N SER A 172 -23.81 0.84 13.15
CA SER A 172 -23.10 1.83 13.98
C SER A 172 -23.98 2.42 15.08
N LYS A 173 -25.31 2.29 14.93
CA LYS A 173 -26.33 2.79 15.85
C LYS A 173 -27.29 1.68 16.24
N LYS A 174 -28.16 1.95 17.22
CA LYS A 174 -29.25 1.03 17.57
C LYS A 174 -30.28 0.99 16.45
N LEU A 175 -31.00 -0.13 16.34
CA LEU A 175 -32.01 -0.36 15.28
C LEU A 175 -33.08 0.74 15.27
N GLU A 176 -33.54 1.17 16.45
CA GLU A 176 -34.55 2.22 16.61
C GLU A 176 -34.14 3.59 16.03
N GLU A 177 -32.83 3.85 15.90
CA GLU A 177 -32.31 5.10 15.35
C GLU A 177 -32.29 5.14 13.81
N TYR A 178 -32.56 4.01 13.14
CA TYR A 178 -32.53 3.91 11.69
C TYR A 178 -33.87 4.24 10.99
N GLY A 179 -34.94 4.45 11.77
CA GLY A 179 -36.27 4.86 11.26
C GLY A 179 -37.18 3.69 10.90
#